data_AF-U5E7C1-F1
#
_entry.id   AF-U5E7C1-F1
#
_cell.length_a   1.000
_cell.length_b   1.000
_cell.length_c   1.000
_cell.angle_alpha   90.00
_cell.angle_beta   90.00
_cell.angle_gamma   90.00
#
_symmetry.space_group_name_H-M   'P 1'
#
loop_
_entity.id
_entity.type
_entity.pdbx_description
1 polymer ?
#
loop_
_entity_poly.entity_id
_entity_poly.type
_entity_poly.pdbx_seq_one_letter_code
_entity_poly.pdbx_strand_id
1 'polypeptide(L)'
;MPSSTTSIESATAPAVLGSEPRLRPARLGDGAQLWRIARDSQVLDVNSSYAYLLWCRDFAATSVVAESDGRAVGFVIGYIRPDAPDTVFVWQIAVDAEFRGRGLAARILHSLLDSVAPAGITTLETTISPGNTASQALFAAVARERGAGLRTVSLFETHDFPDSHEAEQLYVIAPAQRQEERR
;
A
#
# COMPACT_ATOMS: atom_id res chain seq x y z
N MET A 1 -27.93 -34.78 53.02
CA MET A 1 -26.93 -33.71 52.90
C MET A 1 -25.64 -34.35 52.41
N PRO A 2 -25.28 -34.15 51.15
CA PRO A 2 -24.10 -33.33 50.87
C PRO A 2 -24.43 -32.18 49.92
N SER A 3 -23.72 -31.07 50.12
CA SER A 3 -23.82 -29.83 49.36
C SER A 3 -22.70 -29.74 48.32
N SER A 4 -23.06 -29.15 47.17
CA SER A 4 -22.23 -28.33 46.25
C SER A 4 -21.09 -29.06 45.51
N THR A 5 -20.77 -28.76 44.26
CA THR A 5 -20.72 -27.45 43.59
C THR A 5 -20.80 -27.66 42.07
N THR A 6 -21.71 -26.97 41.40
CA THR A 6 -21.75 -26.89 39.93
C THR A 6 -20.71 -25.87 39.47
N SER A 7 -19.70 -26.33 38.75
CA SER A 7 -18.73 -25.47 38.06
C SER A 7 -19.43 -24.78 36.89
N ILE A 8 -19.48 -23.45 36.92
CA ILE A 8 -19.93 -22.64 35.78
C ILE A 8 -18.73 -22.49 34.85
N GLU A 9 -18.82 -23.14 33.70
CA GLU A 9 -17.87 -23.03 32.60
C GLU A 9 -17.91 -21.59 32.07
N SER A 10 -16.75 -20.92 32.11
CA SER A 10 -16.58 -19.55 31.62
C SER A 10 -16.66 -19.56 30.10
N ALA A 11 -17.79 -19.09 29.57
CA ALA A 11 -17.96 -18.82 28.15
C ALA A 11 -16.89 -17.81 27.70
N THR A 12 -16.03 -18.23 26.77
CA THR A 12 -15.06 -17.36 26.10
C THR A 12 -15.80 -16.25 25.38
N ALA A 13 -15.59 -15.00 25.82
CA ALA A 13 -16.13 -13.82 25.16
C ALA A 13 -15.63 -13.77 23.70
N PRO A 14 -16.47 -13.35 22.74
CA PRO A 14 -16.02 -13.17 21.36
C PRO A 14 -14.87 -12.16 21.32
N ALA A 15 -13.82 -12.47 20.57
CA ALA A 15 -12.68 -11.59 20.36
C ALA A 15 -13.17 -10.20 19.94
N VAL A 16 -12.80 -9.18 20.72
CA VAL A 16 -13.10 -7.78 20.41
C VAL A 16 -12.56 -7.49 19.02
N LEU A 17 -13.43 -7.01 18.13
CA LEU A 17 -13.07 -6.50 16.81
C LEU A 17 -11.87 -5.55 16.97
N GLY A 18 -10.70 -5.94 16.46
CA GLY A 18 -9.50 -5.11 16.54
C GLY A 18 -9.79 -3.70 16.02
N SER A 19 -9.31 -2.70 16.77
CA SER A 19 -9.52 -1.28 16.47
C SER A 19 -9.21 -0.95 15.01
N GLU A 20 -9.99 -0.06 14.40
CA GLU A 20 -9.77 0.37 13.02
C GLU A 20 -8.32 0.87 12.83
N PRO A 21 -7.57 0.36 11.84
CA PRO A 21 -6.20 0.80 11.63
C PRO A 21 -6.12 2.31 11.38
N ARG A 22 -5.24 2.98 12.12
CA ARG A 22 -4.96 4.41 12.00
C ARG A 22 -3.90 4.63 10.93
N LEU A 23 -4.17 5.51 9.98
CA LEU A 23 -3.23 5.89 8.94
C LEU A 23 -2.35 7.05 9.41
N ARG A 24 -1.04 6.97 9.15
CA ARG A 24 -0.07 8.01 9.52
C ARG A 24 1.16 7.97 8.62
N PRO A 25 1.97 9.05 8.58
CA PRO A 25 3.30 8.98 7.98
C PRO A 25 4.16 7.88 8.61
N ALA A 26 5.04 7.32 7.79
CA ALA A 26 6.06 6.38 8.25
C ALA A 26 7.03 7.06 9.22
N ARG A 27 7.60 6.25 10.12
CA ARG A 27 8.61 6.64 11.10
C ARG A 27 9.75 5.65 11.02
N LEU A 28 10.95 6.06 11.41
CA LEU A 28 12.15 5.21 11.39
C LEU A 28 11.93 3.83 12.02
N GLY A 29 11.20 3.77 13.14
CA GLY A 29 10.90 2.52 13.85
C GLY A 29 9.99 1.52 13.10
N ASP A 30 9.32 1.94 12.02
CA ASP A 30 8.42 1.06 11.26
C ASP A 30 9.18 0.15 10.29
N GLY A 31 10.41 0.48 9.89
CA GLY A 31 11.09 -0.19 8.77
C GLY A 31 11.22 -1.70 8.92
N ALA A 32 11.44 -2.19 10.15
CA ALA A 32 11.50 -3.62 10.42
C ALA A 32 10.14 -4.34 10.24
N GLN A 33 9.02 -3.65 10.46
CA GLN A 33 7.68 -4.18 10.23
C GLN A 33 7.31 -4.12 8.75
N LEU A 34 7.64 -3.02 8.05
CA LEU A 34 7.44 -2.92 6.60
C LEU A 34 8.17 -4.04 5.84
N TRP A 35 9.44 -4.27 6.18
CA TRP A 35 10.22 -5.36 5.60
C TRP A 35 9.59 -6.74 5.85
N ARG A 36 9.05 -6.98 7.05
CA ARG A 36 8.34 -8.24 7.38
C ARG A 36 7.07 -8.40 6.55
N ILE A 37 6.23 -7.36 6.48
CA ILE A 37 5.00 -7.37 5.68
C ILE A 37 5.32 -7.62 4.20
N ALA A 38 6.35 -6.97 3.67
CA ALA A 38 6.78 -7.16 2.28
C ALA A 38 7.23 -8.60 2.03
N ARG A 39 8.10 -9.13 2.90
CA ARG A 39 8.57 -10.53 2.85
C ARG A 39 7.43 -11.53 2.92
N ASP A 40 6.52 -11.34 3.87
CA ASP A 40 5.42 -12.27 4.14
C ASP A 40 4.28 -12.10 3.12
N SER A 41 4.32 -11.06 2.28
CA SER A 41 3.36 -10.88 1.18
C SER A 41 3.48 -11.96 0.10
N GLN A 42 4.70 -12.47 -0.12
CA GLN A 42 5.07 -13.41 -1.20
C GLN A 42 4.75 -12.93 -2.63
N VAL A 43 4.32 -11.67 -2.80
CA VAL A 43 3.97 -11.07 -4.10
C VAL A 43 4.89 -9.89 -4.43
N LEU A 44 5.50 -9.27 -3.42
CA LEU A 44 6.45 -8.18 -3.62
C LEU A 44 7.89 -8.67 -3.71
N ASP A 45 8.68 -8.02 -4.56
CA ASP A 45 10.14 -8.11 -4.48
C ASP A 45 10.61 -7.52 -3.15
N VAL A 46 11.23 -8.39 -2.35
CA VAL A 46 11.69 -8.00 -1.02
C VAL A 46 13.03 -7.29 -1.16
N ASN A 47 13.05 -6.01 -0.82
CA ASN A 47 14.29 -5.25 -0.77
C ASN A 47 15.10 -5.58 0.50
N SER A 48 16.33 -5.06 0.58
CA SER A 48 17.09 -5.13 1.83
C SER A 48 16.33 -4.43 2.97
N SER A 49 16.45 -4.92 4.20
CA SER A 49 15.85 -4.27 5.38
C SER A 49 16.30 -2.82 5.54
N TYR A 50 17.53 -2.50 5.10
CA TYR A 50 18.07 -1.15 5.06
C TYR A 50 17.27 -0.21 4.16
N ALA A 51 16.80 -0.69 2.99
CA ALA A 51 15.99 0.13 2.09
C ALA A 51 14.70 0.62 2.78
N TYR A 52 14.03 -0.25 3.54
CA TYR A 52 12.83 0.13 4.28
C TYR A 52 13.10 1.19 5.37
N LEU A 53 14.27 1.15 6.02
CA LEU A 53 14.69 2.21 6.95
C LEU A 53 14.88 3.56 6.23
N LEU A 54 15.45 3.56 5.02
CA LEU A 54 15.59 4.77 4.21
C LEU A 54 14.24 5.34 3.80
N TRP A 55 13.30 4.50 3.35
CA TRP A 55 11.91 4.93 3.05
C TRP A 55 11.24 5.57 4.26
N CYS A 56 11.43 4.98 5.44
CA CYS A 56 10.90 5.51 6.70
C CYS A 56 11.59 6.81 7.17
N ARG A 57 12.83 7.10 6.75
CA ARG A 57 13.60 8.28 7.17
C ARG A 57 13.46 9.43 6.18
N ASP A 58 13.79 9.18 4.92
CA ASP A 58 13.96 10.22 3.88
C ASP A 58 12.69 10.45 3.08
N PHE A 59 11.84 9.43 2.97
CA PHE A 59 10.62 9.46 2.18
C PHE A 59 9.35 9.33 3.04
N ALA A 60 9.46 9.68 4.33
CA ALA A 60 8.34 9.62 5.28
C ALA A 60 7.13 10.48 4.84
N ALA A 61 7.38 11.59 4.15
CA ALA A 61 6.33 12.48 3.64
C ALA A 61 5.46 11.86 2.54
N THR A 62 5.98 10.83 1.86
CA THR A 62 5.33 10.11 0.77
C THR A 62 5.21 8.61 1.07
N SER A 63 5.31 8.25 2.36
CA SER A 63 5.15 6.89 2.85
C SER A 63 4.13 6.86 3.97
N VAL A 64 3.07 6.05 3.83
CA VAL A 64 1.98 5.93 4.80
C VAL A 64 1.98 4.54 5.40
N VAL A 65 1.77 4.48 6.71
CA VAL A 65 1.63 3.26 7.50
C VAL A 65 0.23 3.19 8.06
N ALA A 66 -0.42 2.04 7.91
CA ALA A 66 -1.58 1.66 8.69
C ALA A 66 -1.12 0.99 9.99
N GLU A 67 -1.49 1.58 11.12
CA GLU A 67 -1.14 1.07 12.46
C GLU A 67 -2.37 0.51 13.16
N SER A 68 -2.26 -0.70 13.71
CA SER A 68 -3.22 -1.30 14.63
C SER A 68 -2.48 -1.82 15.86
N ASP A 69 -2.98 -1.49 17.05
CA ASP A 69 -2.38 -1.87 18.35
C ASP A 69 -0.85 -1.60 18.45
N GLY A 70 -0.42 -0.44 17.94
CA GLY A 70 0.99 -0.03 17.95
C GLY A 70 1.89 -0.75 16.93
N ARG A 71 1.31 -1.55 16.03
CA ARG A 71 2.03 -2.30 15.00
C ARG A 71 1.62 -1.83 13.61
N ALA A 72 2.59 -1.76 12.70
CA ALA A 72 2.30 -1.58 11.28
C ALA A 72 1.62 -2.86 10.76
N VAL A 73 0.48 -2.69 10.11
CA VAL A 73 -0.32 -3.77 9.51
C VAL A 73 -0.56 -3.57 8.02
N GLY A 74 -0.06 -2.47 7.47
CA GLY A 74 -0.03 -2.18 6.05
C GLY A 74 0.78 -0.93 5.79
N PHE A 75 1.28 -0.79 4.57
CA PHE A 75 2.05 0.38 4.18
C PHE A 75 1.92 0.68 2.71
N VAL A 76 2.25 1.92 2.35
CA VAL A 76 2.67 2.32 1.01
C VAL A 76 3.96 3.12 1.14
N ILE A 77 4.91 2.86 0.24
CA ILE A 77 6.10 3.68 0.05
C ILE A 77 6.11 4.21 -1.38
N GLY A 78 6.54 5.46 -1.53
CA GLY A 78 6.58 6.14 -2.81
C GLY A 78 7.36 7.45 -2.70
N TYR A 79 7.62 8.07 -3.84
CA TYR A 79 8.38 9.31 -3.95
C TYR A 79 7.81 10.23 -5.02
N ILE A 80 8.11 11.52 -4.93
CA ILE A 80 7.77 12.47 -6.00
C ILE A 80 8.81 12.35 -7.10
N ARG A 81 8.36 12.17 -8.34
CA ARG A 81 9.26 12.01 -9.47
C ARG A 81 10.08 13.29 -9.68
N PRO A 82 11.42 13.21 -9.71
CA PRO A 82 12.26 14.38 -9.94
C PRO A 82 11.95 15.12 -11.25
N ASP A 83 11.71 14.37 -12.33
CA ASP A 83 11.43 14.93 -13.66
C ASP A 83 9.93 15.25 -13.90
N ALA A 84 9.06 14.90 -12.95
CA ALA A 84 7.62 15.11 -13.02
C ALA A 84 7.08 15.44 -11.61
N PRO A 85 7.31 16.66 -11.11
CA PRO A 85 7.06 17.01 -9.71
C PRO A 85 5.56 17.05 -9.33
N ASP A 86 4.66 16.94 -10.30
CA ASP A 86 3.22 16.77 -10.10
C ASP A 86 2.81 15.30 -9.90
N THR A 87 3.78 14.38 -9.90
CA THR A 87 3.57 12.93 -9.94
C THR A 87 4.21 12.23 -8.73
N VAL A 88 3.40 11.50 -7.97
CA VAL A 88 3.88 10.54 -6.98
C VAL A 88 4.00 9.15 -7.61
N PHE A 89 5.18 8.55 -7.52
CA PHE A 89 5.40 7.16 -7.87
C PHE A 89 5.20 6.28 -6.64
N VAL A 90 4.23 5.36 -6.69
CA VAL A 90 4.00 4.33 -5.68
C VAL A 90 4.86 3.12 -6.02
N TRP A 91 5.86 2.84 -5.18
CA TRP A 91 6.78 1.71 -5.40
C TRP A 91 6.25 0.42 -4.81
N GLN A 92 5.92 0.38 -3.51
CA GLN A 92 5.38 -0.82 -2.88
C GLN A 92 4.18 -0.46 -2.02
N ILE A 93 3.14 -1.28 -2.13
CA ILE A 93 1.99 -1.30 -1.24
C ILE A 93 1.74 -2.73 -0.78
N ALA A 94 1.60 -2.92 0.52
CA ALA A 94 1.24 -4.21 1.08
C ALA A 94 0.39 -4.07 2.34
N VAL A 95 -0.41 -5.09 2.57
CA VAL A 95 -1.23 -5.26 3.77
C VAL A 95 -0.94 -6.63 4.35
N ASP A 96 -0.72 -6.65 5.66
CA ASP A 96 -0.55 -7.87 6.44
C ASP A 96 -1.73 -8.83 6.19
N ALA A 97 -1.45 -10.13 6.13
CA ALA A 97 -2.42 -11.15 5.77
C ALA A 97 -3.70 -11.08 6.62
N GLU A 98 -3.59 -10.78 7.91
CA GLU A 98 -4.72 -10.72 8.85
C GLU A 98 -5.67 -9.55 8.54
N PHE A 99 -5.19 -8.54 7.81
CA PHE A 99 -5.91 -7.29 7.50
C PHE A 99 -6.37 -7.18 6.03
N ARG A 100 -6.10 -8.20 5.20
CA ARG A 100 -6.56 -8.26 3.81
C ARG A 100 -8.09 -8.39 3.71
N GLY A 101 -8.64 -8.00 2.55
CA GLY A 101 -10.09 -8.06 2.29
C GLY A 101 -10.92 -6.98 2.98
N ARG A 102 -10.30 -6.04 3.70
CA ARG A 102 -10.98 -4.97 4.47
C ARG A 102 -10.88 -3.57 3.82
N GLY A 103 -10.51 -3.50 2.55
CA GLY A 103 -10.29 -2.23 1.84
C GLY A 103 -9.10 -1.40 2.34
N LEU A 104 -8.24 -1.95 3.20
CA LEU A 104 -7.16 -1.19 3.85
C LEU A 104 -6.14 -0.64 2.85
N ALA A 105 -5.79 -1.41 1.81
CA ALA A 105 -4.87 -0.97 0.77
C ALA A 105 -5.39 0.29 0.04
N ALA A 106 -6.68 0.33 -0.29
CA ALA A 106 -7.29 1.49 -0.91
C ALA A 106 -7.25 2.70 0.04
N ARG A 107 -7.63 2.51 1.31
CA ARG A 107 -7.56 3.57 2.35
C ARG A 107 -6.15 4.15 2.48
N ILE A 108 -5.11 3.30 2.46
CA ILE A 108 -3.71 3.73 2.49
C ILE A 108 -3.38 4.58 1.26
N LEU A 109 -3.74 4.14 0.05
CA LEU A 109 -3.54 4.93 -1.19
C LEU A 109 -4.29 6.26 -1.15
N HIS A 110 -5.52 6.26 -0.64
CA HIS A 110 -6.26 7.50 -0.49
C HIS A 110 -5.54 8.47 0.44
N SER A 111 -5.08 8.00 1.59
CA SER A 111 -4.32 8.82 2.54
C SER A 111 -3.02 9.37 1.95
N LEU A 112 -2.30 8.59 1.13
CA LEU A 112 -1.11 9.09 0.44
C LEU A 112 -1.47 10.20 -0.55
N LEU A 113 -2.49 9.98 -1.39
CA LEU A 113 -2.91 10.96 -2.39
C LEU A 113 -3.42 12.26 -1.75
N ASP A 114 -4.16 12.16 -0.64
CA ASP A 114 -4.65 13.33 0.08
C ASP A 114 -3.52 14.09 0.78
N SER A 115 -2.47 13.40 1.25
CA SER A 115 -1.33 14.07 1.90
C SER A 115 -0.44 14.83 0.92
N VAL A 116 -0.36 14.38 -0.33
CA VAL A 116 0.47 15.03 -1.36
C VAL A 116 -0.28 16.07 -2.19
N ALA A 117 -1.61 16.00 -2.25
CA ALA A 117 -2.44 16.93 -3.03
C ALA A 117 -2.20 18.43 -2.73
N PRO A 118 -1.99 18.87 -1.47
CA PRO A 118 -1.71 20.28 -1.17
C PRO A 118 -0.44 20.83 -1.81
N ALA A 119 0.51 19.96 -2.18
CA ALA A 119 1.74 20.34 -2.88
C ALA A 119 1.58 20.35 -4.43
N GLY A 120 0.35 20.24 -4.95
CA GLY A 120 0.06 20.24 -6.39
C GLY A 120 0.25 18.89 -7.07
N ILE A 121 0.59 17.85 -6.30
CA ILE A 121 0.75 16.48 -6.82
C ILE A 121 -0.62 15.90 -7.08
N THR A 122 -0.86 15.58 -8.34
CA THR A 122 -2.20 15.24 -8.83
C THR A 122 -2.18 14.01 -9.73
N THR A 123 -1.00 13.47 -10.01
CA THR A 123 -0.81 12.26 -10.79
C THR A 123 -0.19 11.17 -9.91
N LEU A 124 -0.66 9.93 -10.05
CA LEU A 124 -0.04 8.74 -9.48
C LEU A 124 0.49 7.86 -10.59
N GLU A 125 1.73 7.42 -10.43
CA GLU A 125 2.35 6.37 -11.23
C GLU A 125 2.64 5.15 -10.35
N THR A 126 2.53 3.95 -10.91
CA THR A 126 2.98 2.71 -10.28
C THR A 126 3.24 1.68 -11.37
N THR A 127 4.01 0.63 -11.06
CA THR A 127 4.19 -0.51 -11.95
C THR A 127 3.42 -1.72 -11.45
N ILE A 128 2.76 -2.43 -12.36
CA ILE A 128 2.01 -3.64 -12.03
C ILE A 128 2.28 -4.71 -13.09
N SER A 129 2.77 -5.87 -12.65
CA SER A 129 2.86 -7.09 -13.45
C SER A 129 1.49 -7.49 -14.04
N PRO A 130 1.44 -8.00 -15.30
CA PRO A 130 0.21 -8.47 -15.94
C PRO A 130 -0.55 -9.53 -15.13
N GLY A 131 0.16 -10.38 -14.38
CA GLY A 131 -0.45 -11.40 -13.52
C GLY A 131 -1.08 -10.86 -12.22
N ASN A 132 -0.74 -9.64 -11.79
CA ASN A 132 -1.15 -9.09 -10.50
C ASN A 132 -2.55 -8.44 -10.55
N THR A 133 -3.56 -9.28 -10.79
CA THR A 133 -4.97 -8.86 -10.89
C THR A 133 -5.50 -8.15 -9.64
N ALA A 134 -4.97 -8.48 -8.46
CA ALA A 134 -5.34 -7.82 -7.20
C ALA A 134 -4.90 -6.35 -7.16
N SER A 135 -3.65 -6.06 -7.51
CA SER A 135 -3.17 -4.68 -7.64
C SER A 135 -3.88 -3.93 -8.76
N GLN A 136 -4.10 -4.56 -9.91
CA GLN A 136 -4.85 -3.94 -11.01
C GLN A 136 -6.25 -3.49 -10.56
N ALA A 137 -6.98 -4.36 -9.86
CA ALA A 137 -8.31 -4.03 -9.32
C ALA A 137 -8.25 -2.92 -8.26
N LEU A 138 -7.24 -2.94 -7.39
CA LEU A 138 -7.03 -1.90 -6.38
C LEU A 138 -6.84 -0.52 -7.02
N PHE A 139 -5.89 -0.38 -7.95
CA PHE A 139 -5.59 0.91 -8.58
C PHE A 139 -6.74 1.39 -9.48
N ALA A 140 -7.44 0.48 -10.17
CA ALA A 140 -8.65 0.82 -10.92
C ALA A 140 -9.79 1.32 -10.02
N ALA A 141 -9.98 0.71 -8.84
CA ALA A 141 -10.98 1.16 -7.86
C ALA A 141 -10.64 2.57 -7.33
N VAL A 142 -9.39 2.80 -6.94
CA VAL A 142 -8.93 4.12 -6.46
C VAL A 142 -9.10 5.20 -7.53
N ALA A 143 -8.76 4.90 -8.79
CA ALA A 143 -8.99 5.83 -9.89
C ALA A 143 -10.47 6.22 -10.04
N ARG A 144 -11.36 5.22 -10.05
CA ARG A 144 -12.80 5.42 -10.16
C ARG A 144 -13.37 6.23 -8.98
N GLU A 145 -12.99 5.88 -7.76
CA GLU A 145 -13.44 6.56 -6.54
C GLU A 145 -12.99 8.02 -6.47
N ARG A 146 -11.86 8.35 -7.10
CA ARG A 146 -11.36 9.73 -7.23
C ARG A 146 -11.85 10.45 -8.49
N GLY A 147 -12.67 9.83 -9.33
CA GLY A 147 -13.09 10.41 -10.61
C GLY A 147 -11.93 10.67 -11.57
N ALA A 148 -10.84 9.91 -11.46
CA ALA A 148 -9.63 10.04 -12.25
C ALA A 148 -9.62 9.04 -13.43
N GLY A 149 -8.92 9.39 -14.50
CA GLY A 149 -8.65 8.48 -15.61
C GLY A 149 -7.47 7.57 -15.29
N LEU A 150 -7.59 6.28 -15.62
CA LEU A 150 -6.51 5.30 -15.56
C LEU A 150 -6.01 4.98 -16.97
N ARG A 151 -4.71 5.11 -17.20
CA ARG A 151 -4.02 4.70 -18.42
C ARG A 151 -2.93 3.69 -18.09
N THR A 152 -2.76 2.69 -18.94
CA THR A 152 -1.70 1.69 -18.82
C THR A 152 -0.79 1.77 -20.04
N VAL A 153 0.53 1.67 -19.85
CA VAL A 153 1.52 1.54 -20.91
C VAL A 153 2.57 0.50 -20.56
N SER A 154 3.14 -0.16 -21.56
CA SER A 154 4.37 -0.95 -21.36
C SER A 154 5.48 -0.05 -20.85
N LEU A 155 6.29 -0.54 -19.89
CA LEU A 155 7.42 0.20 -19.35
C LEU A 155 8.67 -0.66 -19.25
N PHE A 156 8.66 -1.72 -18.44
CA PHE A 156 9.77 -2.65 -18.31
C PHE A 156 9.36 -4.01 -18.86
N GLU A 157 10.10 -4.48 -19.85
CA GLU A 157 9.88 -5.78 -20.47
C GLU A 157 10.73 -6.85 -19.78
N THR A 158 10.34 -8.13 -19.93
CA THR A 158 11.05 -9.25 -19.29
C THR A 158 12.56 -9.28 -19.55
N HIS A 159 13.01 -8.78 -20.71
CA HIS A 159 14.43 -8.76 -21.09
C HIS A 159 15.24 -7.61 -20.45
N ASP A 160 14.58 -6.63 -19.82
CA ASP A 160 15.24 -5.56 -19.09
C ASP A 160 15.76 -6.03 -17.72
N PHE A 161 15.23 -7.14 -17.21
CA PHE A 161 15.59 -7.72 -15.92
C PHE A 161 16.74 -8.73 -16.07
N PRO A 162 17.74 -8.71 -15.16
CA PRO A 162 18.86 -9.65 -15.18
C PRO A 162 18.50 -11.04 -14.64
N ASP A 163 17.33 -11.18 -14.03
CA ASP A 163 16.79 -12.39 -13.42
C ASP A 163 15.41 -12.76 -14.01
N SER A 164 14.78 -13.82 -13.50
CA SER A 164 13.47 -14.28 -13.97
C SER A 164 12.36 -13.42 -13.36
N HIS A 165 12.08 -12.29 -13.98
CA HIS A 165 11.03 -11.35 -13.55
C HIS A 165 9.94 -11.19 -14.61
N GLU A 166 8.70 -10.94 -14.18
CA GLU A 166 7.60 -10.59 -15.10
C GLU A 166 7.81 -9.19 -15.72
N ALA A 167 7.18 -8.91 -16.86
CA ALA A 167 7.13 -7.53 -17.35
C ALA A 167 6.35 -6.65 -16.37
N GLU A 168 6.69 -5.38 -16.29
CA GLU A 168 6.06 -4.41 -15.39
C GLU A 168 5.45 -3.27 -16.23
N GLN A 169 4.12 -3.18 -16.23
CA GLN A 169 3.38 -2.13 -16.95
C GLN A 169 3.22 -0.90 -16.06
N LEU A 170 3.40 0.29 -16.63
CA LEU A 170 3.14 1.55 -15.94
C LEU A 170 1.65 1.87 -15.93
N TYR A 171 1.10 2.05 -14.74
CA TYR A 171 -0.26 2.51 -14.49
C TYR A 171 -0.20 3.99 -14.08
N VAL A 172 -0.94 4.83 -14.79
CA VAL A 172 -1.01 6.28 -14.59
C VAL A 172 -2.44 6.68 -14.24
N ILE A 173 -2.64 7.16 -13.02
CA ILE A 173 -3.91 7.73 -12.54
C ILE A 173 -3.75 9.24 -12.50
N ALA A 174 -4.55 9.95 -13.30
CA ALA A 174 -4.52 11.41 -13.40
C ALA A 174 -5.94 11.98 -13.62
N PRO A 175 -6.18 13.27 -13.35
CA PRO A 175 -7.45 13.93 -13.67
C PRO A 175 -7.81 13.73 -15.14
N ALA A 176 -9.09 13.41 -15.40
CA ALA A 176 -9.56 13.02 -16.74
C ALA A 176 -9.20 14.04 -17.84
N GLN A 177 -9.24 15.34 -17.53
CA GLN A 177 -8.92 16.43 -18.45
C GLN A 177 -7.48 16.40 -18.98
N ARG A 178 -6.50 15.86 -18.22
CA ARG A 178 -5.09 15.82 -18.65
C ARG A 178 -4.70 14.60 -19.47
N GLN A 179 -5.56 13.59 -19.55
CA GLN A 179 -5.31 12.40 -20.36
C GLN A 179 -5.54 12.69 -21.86
N GLU A 180 -6.34 13.71 -22.19
CA GLU A 180 -6.62 14.15 -23.57
C GLU A 180 -5.48 14.97 -24.17
N GLU A 181 -4.77 15.76 -23.36
CA GLU A 181 -3.69 16.67 -23.80
C GLU A 181 -2.37 15.96 -24.12
N ARG A 182 -2.18 14.71 -23.67
CA ARG A 182 -0.96 13.89 -23.87
C ARG A 182 -1.14 12.75 -24.89
N ARG A 183 -2.24 12.73 -25.63
CA ARG A 183 -2.47 11.80 -26.75
C ARG A 183 -1.85 12.29 -28.05
#